data_AF-A0A4W6CT53-F1
#
_entry.id   AF-A0A4W6CT53-F1
#
_cell.length_a   1.000
_cell.length_b   1.000
_cell.length_c   1.000
_cell.angle_alpha   90.00
_cell.angle_beta   90.00
_cell.angle_gamma   90.00
#
_symmetry.space_group_name_H-M   'P 1'
#
loop_
_entity.id
_entity.type
_entity.pdbx_description
1 polymer ?
#
loop_
_entity_poly.entity_id
_entity_poly.type
_entity_poly.pdbx_seq_one_letter_code
_entity_poly.pdbx_strand_id
1 'polypeptide(L)'
;MSSAQRDNGSANSAEAKKTDVRINEKKCSWASYMTNSPTMIVMIGLPARGKTYMSKKLTRYLNWIGVPTKVFNLGVYRREAVRAYKSYDFFRHDNEEAMKIRKQCALVALQDVKAYLTEEGGQIAVFFVESVCDDPEVIAANILEVKVSSPDYPERHRERVMDDFLKRIECYKVTYQPLDPDNYDKDLSFIKVMNVGRRFLVNRVQDYIQSKIVYYLMNIHVHSHSIYLCRHGESNHNVEGRIGGDSELSPRGKQFAHALRDFIEEHKLSDLKVWTSQLRRTIQTAEELGVPYEQWKILNEIDAGVCEEMTYEMIQKTFPEEFALRDQDKYHYRYPGGESYQDLVQRLEPVIMELERQGNVLVICHQAVMRCLLAYFLDKSAEDLPYMKCPLHTVLKLTPVAYGCKVEMFYLNVEAVNTHRDRPLGKIPRDSALIHRRNSYTPLCQSRPGQASQALQRRQPALATARPHPISSDARGTAKPS
;
A
#
# COMPACT_ATOMS: atom_id res chain seq x y z
N MET A 1 -33.81 21.51 75.21
CA MET A 1 -34.75 22.43 74.52
C MET A 1 -34.24 22.68 73.11
N SER A 2 -35.12 22.71 72.11
CA SER A 2 -34.97 23.30 70.75
C SER A 2 -33.59 23.15 70.03
N SER A 3 -33.45 22.29 69.00
CA SER A 3 -33.61 22.61 67.55
C SER A 3 -32.25 22.76 66.83
N ALA A 4 -32.01 22.34 65.59
CA ALA A 4 -32.82 21.50 64.68
C ALA A 4 -31.92 20.72 63.69
N GLN A 5 -32.53 19.65 63.19
CA GLN A 5 -32.17 18.74 62.12
C GLN A 5 -31.81 19.34 60.74
N ARG A 6 -31.04 18.53 59.97
CA ARG A 6 -30.97 18.44 58.49
C ARG A 6 -30.24 19.60 57.76
N ASP A 7 -29.62 19.39 56.59
CA ASP A 7 -29.60 18.18 55.74
C ASP A 7 -28.21 17.87 55.15
N ASN A 8 -27.97 16.61 54.77
CA ASN A 8 -26.68 16.13 54.27
C ASN A 8 -26.86 15.53 52.87
N GLY A 9 -26.38 16.19 51.81
CA GLY A 9 -26.55 15.66 50.45
C GLY A 9 -25.85 16.43 49.32
N SER A 10 -25.33 15.65 48.37
CA SER A 10 -24.89 16.03 46.99
C SER A 10 -23.47 16.56 46.73
N ALA A 11 -22.52 16.50 47.68
CA ALA A 11 -21.13 16.93 47.45
C ALA A 11 -20.11 15.83 47.03
N ASN A 12 -20.47 14.54 46.98
CA ASN A 12 -19.50 13.42 46.86
C ASN A 12 -19.69 12.47 45.66
N SER A 13 -20.40 12.88 44.61
CA SER A 13 -20.61 12.07 43.38
C SER A 13 -19.97 12.64 42.11
N ALA A 14 -19.31 13.80 42.20
CA ALA A 14 -18.73 14.51 41.05
C ALA A 14 -17.24 14.20 40.79
N GLU A 15 -16.45 13.86 41.82
CA GLU A 15 -15.02 13.59 41.67
C GLU A 15 -14.68 12.14 41.32
N ALA A 16 -15.55 11.18 41.68
CA ALA A 16 -15.39 9.75 41.35
C ALA A 16 -15.72 9.40 39.88
N LYS A 17 -15.96 10.38 39.00
CA LYS A 17 -16.33 10.18 37.57
C LYS A 17 -15.33 10.76 36.57
N LYS A 18 -14.12 11.14 36.99
CA LYS A 18 -13.09 11.75 36.12
C LYS A 18 -11.99 10.80 35.60
N THR A 19 -12.04 9.51 35.94
CA THR A 19 -10.92 8.57 35.69
C THR A 19 -11.14 7.49 34.62
N ASP A 20 -12.38 7.25 34.15
CA ASP A 20 -12.70 6.13 33.23
C ASP A 20 -13.22 6.57 31.84
N VAL A 21 -12.48 7.45 31.17
CA VAL A 21 -12.55 7.60 29.70
C VAL A 21 -11.14 7.72 29.10
N ARG A 22 -10.33 6.67 29.27
CA ARG A 22 -9.19 6.47 28.35
C ARG A 22 -9.76 6.05 26.99
N ILE A 23 -9.91 7.04 26.10
CA ILE A 23 -10.19 6.80 24.69
C ILE A 23 -9.15 5.83 24.17
N ASN A 24 -9.59 4.76 23.50
CA ASN A 24 -8.72 3.75 22.91
C ASN A 24 -8.05 4.37 21.66
N GLU A 25 -6.92 5.06 21.85
CA GLU A 25 -6.19 5.78 20.82
C GLU A 25 -5.64 4.79 19.77
N LYS A 26 -6.38 4.64 18.66
CA LYS A 26 -5.94 3.76 17.55
C LYS A 26 -4.66 4.31 16.93
N LYS A 27 -3.56 3.55 17.05
CA LYS A 27 -2.34 3.73 16.25
C LYS A 27 -2.73 3.73 14.77
N CYS A 28 -2.27 4.70 14.00
CA CYS A 28 -2.59 4.79 12.57
C CYS A 28 -1.35 5.16 11.74
N SER A 29 -1.37 4.88 10.43
CA SER A 29 -0.26 5.29 9.55
C SER A 29 -0.34 6.77 9.21
N TRP A 30 0.74 7.34 8.69
CA TRP A 30 0.73 8.73 8.20
C TRP A 30 -0.35 8.98 7.14
N ALA A 31 -0.54 8.03 6.21
CA ALA A 31 -1.57 8.13 5.18
C ALA A 31 -2.99 8.06 5.76
N SER A 32 -3.23 7.17 6.74
CA SER A 32 -4.50 7.13 7.47
C SER A 32 -4.74 8.43 8.25
N TYR A 33 -3.73 8.99 8.89
CA TYR A 33 -3.86 10.24 9.65
C TYR A 33 -4.25 11.43 8.77
N MET A 34 -3.71 11.49 7.55
CA MET A 34 -4.06 12.52 6.56
C MET A 34 -5.44 12.32 5.92
N THR A 35 -6.11 11.19 6.14
CA THR A 35 -7.42 10.89 5.58
C THR A 35 -8.53 11.42 6.50
N ASN A 36 -8.79 12.73 6.41
CA ASN A 36 -9.67 13.48 7.32
C ASN A 36 -11.17 13.14 7.23
N SER A 37 -11.63 12.60 6.11
CA SER A 37 -13.03 12.25 5.86
C SER A 37 -13.16 10.94 5.09
N PRO A 38 -14.17 10.09 5.39
CA PRO A 38 -14.43 8.88 4.61
C PRO A 38 -14.63 9.19 3.13
N THR A 39 -13.83 8.57 2.27
CA THR A 39 -13.81 8.85 0.83
C THR A 39 -14.47 7.72 0.06
N MET A 40 -15.35 8.06 -0.89
CA MET A 40 -15.90 7.12 -1.86
C MET A 40 -15.36 7.45 -3.25
N ILE A 41 -14.46 6.61 -3.77
CA ILE A 41 -13.93 6.74 -5.14
C ILE A 41 -14.98 6.19 -6.14
N VAL A 42 -15.15 6.72 -7.37
CA VAL A 42 -16.18 6.21 -8.34
C VAL A 42 -15.68 5.87 -9.79
N MET A 43 -15.99 4.66 -10.32
CA MET A 43 -15.68 4.19 -11.71
C MET A 43 -16.86 4.52 -12.58
N ILE A 44 -16.48 5.00 -13.75
CA ILE A 44 -17.26 5.00 -14.95
C ILE A 44 -16.49 4.17 -16.01
N GLY A 45 -17.12 3.84 -17.14
CA GLY A 45 -16.49 3.13 -18.26
C GLY A 45 -17.12 1.78 -18.58
N LEU A 46 -16.88 1.31 -19.81
CA LEU A 46 -17.49 0.10 -20.39
C LEU A 46 -16.95 -1.22 -19.77
N PRO A 47 -17.59 -2.38 -20.04
CA PRO A 47 -17.02 -3.68 -19.68
C PRO A 47 -15.64 -3.93 -20.34
N ALA A 48 -14.84 -4.82 -19.73
CA ALA A 48 -13.45 -5.13 -20.14
C ALA A 48 -12.47 -3.92 -20.23
N ARG A 49 -12.69 -2.87 -19.42
CA ARG A 49 -11.81 -1.68 -19.31
C ARG A 49 -10.97 -1.65 -18.03
N GLY A 50 -10.32 -2.75 -17.65
CA GLY A 50 -9.43 -2.81 -16.47
C GLY A 50 -10.04 -2.50 -15.09
N LYS A 51 -11.33 -2.15 -14.98
CA LYS A 51 -11.96 -1.60 -13.77
C LYS A 51 -11.70 -2.40 -12.49
N THR A 52 -11.98 -3.70 -12.53
CA THR A 52 -11.78 -4.61 -11.38
C THR A 52 -10.30 -4.86 -11.04
N TYR A 53 -9.41 -4.71 -12.02
CA TYR A 53 -7.97 -4.84 -11.82
C TYR A 53 -7.44 -3.63 -11.04
N MET A 54 -7.72 -2.43 -11.54
CA MET A 54 -7.31 -1.18 -10.87
C MET A 54 -7.94 -1.06 -9.48
N SER A 55 -9.22 -1.41 -9.28
CA SER A 55 -9.85 -1.32 -7.96
C SER A 55 -9.18 -2.23 -6.93
N LYS A 56 -8.76 -3.44 -7.33
CA LYS A 56 -8.00 -4.35 -6.46
C LYS A 56 -6.57 -3.86 -6.21
N LYS A 57 -5.82 -3.49 -7.26
CA LYS A 57 -4.45 -2.95 -7.12
C LYS A 57 -4.42 -1.72 -6.21
N LEU A 58 -5.35 -0.78 -6.42
CA LEU A 58 -5.49 0.42 -5.60
C LEU A 58 -5.85 0.11 -4.14
N THR A 59 -6.80 -0.80 -3.91
CA THR A 59 -7.16 -1.23 -2.54
C THR A 59 -6.00 -1.91 -1.82
N ARG A 60 -5.24 -2.77 -2.51
CA ARG A 60 -4.03 -3.43 -1.99
C ARG A 60 -2.97 -2.39 -1.60
N TYR A 61 -2.70 -1.41 -2.46
CA TYR A 61 -1.80 -0.29 -2.16
C TYR A 61 -2.25 0.54 -0.96
N LEU A 62 -3.52 0.98 -0.95
CA LEU A 62 -4.08 1.79 0.14
C LEU A 62 -4.04 1.06 1.49
N ASN A 63 -4.44 -0.22 1.53
CA ASN A 63 -4.33 -1.04 2.75
C ASN A 63 -2.86 -1.24 3.16
N TRP A 64 -1.93 -1.44 2.22
CA TRP A 64 -0.52 -1.62 2.52
C TRP A 64 0.11 -0.35 3.13
N ILE A 65 -0.21 0.85 2.63
CA ILE A 65 0.19 2.12 3.29
C ILE A 65 -0.63 2.42 4.57
N GLY A 66 -1.51 1.51 5.00
CA GLY A 66 -2.25 1.56 6.26
C GLY A 66 -3.55 2.35 6.23
N VAL A 67 -4.13 2.63 5.05
CA VAL A 67 -5.45 3.28 4.88
C VAL A 67 -6.53 2.21 4.69
N PRO A 68 -7.43 1.97 5.67
CA PRO A 68 -8.45 0.92 5.59
C PRO A 68 -9.38 1.11 4.39
N THR A 69 -9.28 0.17 3.45
CA THR A 69 -9.91 0.26 2.13
C THR A 69 -10.60 -1.05 1.72
N LYS A 70 -11.82 -0.97 1.15
CA LYS A 70 -12.64 -2.14 0.73
C LYS A 70 -13.24 -1.91 -0.67
N VAL A 71 -13.27 -2.97 -1.50
CA VAL A 71 -13.89 -2.97 -2.85
C VAL A 71 -15.30 -3.53 -2.79
N PHE A 72 -16.27 -2.79 -3.32
CA PHE A 72 -17.67 -3.22 -3.41
C PHE A 72 -18.04 -3.58 -4.86
N ASN A 73 -17.84 -4.84 -5.24
CA ASN A 73 -17.99 -5.28 -6.62
C ASN A 73 -19.44 -5.65 -6.97
N LEU A 74 -20.19 -4.73 -7.61
CA LEU A 74 -21.58 -4.97 -8.06
C LEU A 74 -21.78 -6.24 -8.91
N GLY A 75 -20.72 -6.75 -9.56
CA GLY A 75 -20.78 -8.02 -10.27
C GLY A 75 -21.00 -9.23 -9.35
N VAL A 76 -20.56 -9.15 -8.08
CA VAL A 76 -20.77 -10.15 -7.02
C VAL A 76 -22.22 -10.09 -6.54
N TYR A 77 -22.67 -8.94 -6.04
CA TYR A 77 -24.06 -8.69 -5.62
C TYR A 77 -25.09 -9.14 -6.68
N ARG A 78 -24.83 -8.87 -7.97
CA ARG A 78 -25.70 -9.31 -9.07
C ARG A 78 -25.70 -10.83 -9.28
N ARG A 79 -24.57 -11.53 -9.06
CA ARG A 79 -24.54 -13.00 -9.15
C ARG A 79 -25.23 -13.66 -7.96
N GLU A 80 -25.15 -13.06 -6.77
CA GLU A 80 -25.87 -13.55 -5.59
C GLU A 80 -27.38 -13.34 -5.73
N ALA A 81 -27.81 -12.22 -6.31
CA ALA A 81 -29.21 -11.93 -6.59
C ALA A 81 -29.81 -12.73 -7.77
N VAL A 82 -29.00 -13.25 -8.69
CA VAL A 82 -29.47 -13.88 -9.95
C VAL A 82 -28.91 -15.29 -10.10
N ARG A 83 -29.78 -16.30 -9.94
CA ARG A 83 -29.41 -17.73 -9.87
C ARG A 83 -28.60 -18.29 -11.05
N ALA A 84 -28.69 -17.69 -12.24
CA ALA A 84 -27.87 -18.04 -13.39
C ALA A 84 -27.75 -16.86 -14.37
N TYR A 85 -26.55 -16.61 -14.91
CA TYR A 85 -26.38 -15.78 -16.09
C TYR A 85 -26.74 -16.59 -17.34
N LYS A 86 -27.50 -15.98 -18.28
CA LYS A 86 -27.91 -16.62 -19.54
C LYS A 86 -27.23 -16.00 -20.76
N SER A 87 -27.38 -14.69 -20.94
CA SER A 87 -26.88 -13.95 -22.10
C SER A 87 -26.77 -12.45 -21.80
N TYR A 88 -26.19 -11.72 -22.75
CA TYR A 88 -26.12 -10.27 -22.82
C TYR A 88 -27.49 -9.57 -22.74
N ASP A 89 -28.60 -10.27 -22.99
CA ASP A 89 -29.96 -9.71 -22.93
C ASP A 89 -30.34 -9.18 -21.54
N PHE A 90 -29.72 -9.73 -20.49
CA PHE A 90 -29.83 -9.19 -19.12
C PHE A 90 -29.23 -7.78 -18.99
N PHE A 91 -28.33 -7.37 -19.89
CA PHE A 91 -27.64 -6.09 -19.82
C PHE A 91 -28.25 -4.99 -20.69
N ARG A 92 -29.23 -5.30 -21.56
CA ARG A 92 -29.93 -4.30 -22.36
C ARG A 92 -30.57 -3.20 -21.49
N HIS A 93 -30.70 -2.00 -22.02
CA HIS A 93 -31.28 -0.85 -21.30
C HIS A 93 -32.81 -0.88 -21.26
N ASP A 94 -33.45 -1.54 -22.23
CA ASP A 94 -34.90 -1.75 -22.35
C ASP A 94 -35.42 -2.96 -21.56
N ASN A 95 -34.53 -3.76 -20.96
CA ASN A 95 -34.90 -4.86 -20.07
C ASN A 95 -35.22 -4.32 -18.67
N GLU A 96 -36.49 -3.92 -18.46
CA GLU A 96 -36.97 -3.30 -17.22
C GLU A 96 -36.72 -4.16 -15.96
N GLU A 97 -36.97 -5.48 -16.04
CA GLU A 97 -36.75 -6.40 -14.93
C GLU A 97 -35.27 -6.44 -14.53
N ALA A 98 -34.37 -6.63 -15.52
CA ALA A 98 -32.95 -6.66 -15.26
C ALA A 98 -32.39 -5.27 -14.86
N MET A 99 -32.98 -4.16 -15.33
CA MET A 99 -32.67 -2.81 -14.83
C MET A 99 -33.06 -2.66 -13.36
N LYS A 100 -34.25 -3.12 -12.96
CA LYS A 100 -34.73 -3.10 -11.57
C LYS A 100 -33.82 -3.93 -10.66
N ILE A 101 -33.43 -5.15 -11.08
CA ILE A 101 -32.50 -6.01 -10.34
C ILE A 101 -31.13 -5.33 -10.20
N ARG A 102 -30.54 -4.84 -11.31
CA ARG A 102 -29.23 -4.14 -11.27
C ARG A 102 -29.26 -2.91 -10.36
N LYS A 103 -30.34 -2.12 -10.39
CA LYS A 103 -30.54 -0.97 -9.49
C LYS A 103 -30.63 -1.40 -8.03
N GLN A 104 -31.34 -2.48 -7.72
CA GLN A 104 -31.44 -3.00 -6.36
C GLN A 104 -30.06 -3.48 -5.84
N CYS A 105 -29.27 -4.20 -6.65
CA CYS A 105 -27.91 -4.60 -6.29
C CYS A 105 -27.01 -3.39 -5.98
N ALA A 106 -27.17 -2.28 -6.73
CA ALA A 106 -26.44 -1.04 -6.45
C ALA A 106 -26.86 -0.39 -5.12
N LEU A 107 -28.16 -0.37 -4.80
CA LEU A 107 -28.65 0.16 -3.53
C LEU A 107 -28.17 -0.66 -2.33
N VAL A 108 -28.15 -1.98 -2.42
CA VAL A 108 -27.61 -2.86 -1.36
C VAL A 108 -26.11 -2.62 -1.16
N ALA A 109 -25.32 -2.57 -2.23
CA ALA A 109 -23.89 -2.29 -2.11
C ALA A 109 -23.61 -0.88 -1.54
N LEU A 110 -24.46 0.11 -1.80
CA LEU A 110 -24.35 1.45 -1.19
C LEU A 110 -24.71 1.44 0.31
N GLN A 111 -25.60 0.55 0.76
CA GLN A 111 -25.86 0.34 2.19
C GLN A 111 -24.63 -0.28 2.88
N ASP A 112 -23.98 -1.27 2.25
CA ASP A 112 -22.75 -1.87 2.78
C ASP A 112 -21.56 -0.89 2.76
N VAL A 113 -21.46 -0.03 1.74
CA VAL A 113 -20.50 1.08 1.71
C VAL A 113 -20.72 2.03 2.88
N LYS A 114 -21.97 2.40 3.17
CA LYS A 114 -22.31 3.25 4.31
C LYS A 114 -21.87 2.58 5.62
N ALA A 115 -22.30 1.34 5.87
CA ALA A 115 -21.95 0.59 7.08
C ALA A 115 -20.42 0.48 7.25
N TYR A 116 -19.68 0.20 6.17
CA TYR A 116 -18.23 0.14 6.21
C TYR A 116 -17.57 1.46 6.65
N LEU A 117 -18.04 2.58 6.10
CA LEU A 117 -17.48 3.91 6.38
C LEU A 117 -17.96 4.52 7.71
N THR A 118 -19.13 4.15 8.23
CA THR A 118 -19.68 4.72 9.47
C THR A 118 -19.57 3.82 10.69
N GLU A 119 -19.48 2.49 10.51
CA GLU A 119 -19.58 1.49 11.59
C GLU A 119 -18.36 0.56 11.66
N GLU A 120 -17.87 0.03 10.52
CA GLU A 120 -16.69 -0.86 10.51
C GLU A 120 -15.35 -0.10 10.69
N GLY A 121 -15.36 1.24 10.62
CA GLY A 121 -14.15 2.08 10.73
C GLY A 121 -13.30 2.13 9.46
N GLY A 122 -13.89 1.83 8.30
CA GLY A 122 -13.29 2.04 6.99
C GLY A 122 -13.07 3.52 6.67
N GLN A 123 -11.99 3.84 5.94
CA GLN A 123 -11.69 5.21 5.50
C GLN A 123 -11.97 5.40 4.01
N ILE A 124 -11.78 4.36 3.19
CA ILE A 124 -12.01 4.45 1.75
C ILE A 124 -12.89 3.30 1.27
N ALA A 125 -14.06 3.67 0.74
CA ALA A 125 -14.85 2.76 -0.07
C ALA A 125 -14.43 2.96 -1.52
N VAL A 126 -13.82 1.95 -2.13
CA VAL A 126 -13.59 1.96 -3.58
C VAL A 126 -14.88 1.54 -4.24
N PHE A 127 -15.78 2.52 -4.42
CA PHE A 127 -16.90 2.45 -5.36
C PHE A 127 -16.43 2.79 -6.79
N PHE A 128 -15.14 2.49 -7.07
CA PHE A 128 -14.44 2.35 -8.36
C PHE A 128 -13.64 3.65 -8.88
N VAL A 129 -13.13 3.83 -10.15
CA VAL A 129 -12.41 5.01 -10.82
C VAL A 129 -12.59 5.09 -12.40
N GLU A 130 -12.84 6.20 -13.14
CA GLU A 130 -13.12 6.12 -14.62
C GLU A 130 -11.97 5.56 -15.49
N SER A 131 -12.28 4.56 -16.33
CA SER A 131 -11.37 4.03 -17.35
C SER A 131 -11.98 3.92 -18.74
N VAL A 132 -11.29 4.54 -19.69
CA VAL A 132 -11.65 4.59 -21.11
C VAL A 132 -10.56 3.88 -21.91
N CYS A 133 -10.96 3.01 -22.83
CA CYS A 133 -10.03 2.42 -23.78
C CYS A 133 -10.78 2.04 -25.05
N ASP A 134 -10.24 2.43 -26.19
CA ASP A 134 -10.87 2.23 -27.50
C ASP A 134 -10.02 1.34 -28.42
N ASP A 135 -8.89 0.85 -27.90
CA ASP A 135 -7.93 -0.05 -28.53
C ASP A 135 -8.51 -1.49 -28.58
N PRO A 136 -8.86 -2.04 -29.76
CA PRO A 136 -9.52 -3.34 -29.87
C PRO A 136 -8.68 -4.52 -29.35
N GLU A 137 -7.36 -4.45 -29.47
CA GLU A 137 -6.44 -5.52 -29.06
C GLU A 137 -6.40 -5.63 -27.53
N VAL A 138 -6.30 -4.48 -26.85
CA VAL A 138 -6.40 -4.40 -25.38
C VAL A 138 -7.74 -4.94 -24.89
N ILE A 139 -8.83 -4.63 -25.59
CA ILE A 139 -10.18 -5.09 -25.21
C ILE A 139 -10.28 -6.61 -25.36
N ALA A 140 -9.82 -7.17 -26.48
CA ALA A 140 -9.81 -8.61 -26.71
C ALA A 140 -8.95 -9.35 -25.67
N ALA A 141 -7.74 -8.84 -25.37
CA ALA A 141 -6.86 -9.39 -24.35
C ALA A 141 -7.53 -9.40 -22.96
N ASN A 142 -8.13 -8.28 -22.54
CA ASN A 142 -8.86 -8.17 -21.26
C ASN A 142 -10.04 -9.15 -21.14
N ILE A 143 -10.73 -9.46 -22.25
CA ILE A 143 -11.82 -10.44 -22.28
C ILE A 143 -11.25 -11.86 -22.16
N LEU A 144 -10.20 -12.19 -22.93
CA LEU A 144 -9.57 -13.51 -22.93
C LEU A 144 -8.93 -13.88 -21.59
N GLU A 145 -8.24 -12.94 -20.94
CA GLU A 145 -7.56 -13.16 -19.65
C GLU A 145 -8.57 -13.28 -18.49
N VAL A 146 -9.53 -12.36 -18.41
CA VAL A 146 -10.30 -12.13 -17.17
C VAL A 146 -11.78 -12.52 -17.28
N LYS A 147 -12.32 -12.71 -18.48
CA LYS A 147 -13.76 -12.98 -18.70
C LYS A 147 -14.07 -14.40 -19.14
N VAL A 148 -13.17 -15.04 -19.90
CA VAL A 148 -13.24 -16.49 -20.16
C VAL A 148 -13.21 -17.33 -18.88
N SER A 149 -12.49 -16.87 -17.84
CA SER A 149 -12.39 -17.50 -16.52
C SER A 149 -13.38 -16.95 -15.48
N SER A 150 -14.34 -16.11 -15.89
CA SER A 150 -15.27 -15.45 -14.97
C SER A 150 -16.41 -16.38 -14.56
N PRO A 151 -16.87 -16.36 -13.28
CA PRO A 151 -18.07 -17.08 -12.84
C PRO A 151 -19.37 -16.67 -13.55
N ASP A 152 -19.35 -15.61 -14.37
CA ASP A 152 -20.45 -15.28 -15.29
C ASP A 152 -20.61 -16.36 -16.40
N TYR A 153 -19.55 -17.09 -16.77
CA TYR A 153 -19.53 -18.01 -17.92
C TYR A 153 -19.17 -19.44 -17.49
N PRO A 154 -20.14 -20.37 -17.38
CA PRO A 154 -19.86 -21.77 -17.06
C PRO A 154 -19.35 -22.60 -18.26
N GLU A 155 -19.68 -22.21 -19.50
CA GLU A 155 -19.13 -22.85 -20.71
C GLU A 155 -17.68 -22.40 -20.97
N ARG A 156 -16.80 -23.35 -21.35
CA ARG A 156 -15.40 -23.09 -21.71
C ARG A 156 -15.19 -22.68 -23.17
N HIS A 157 -16.25 -22.56 -23.98
CA HIS A 157 -16.16 -22.21 -25.39
C HIS A 157 -15.83 -20.71 -25.56
N ARG A 158 -14.53 -20.41 -25.63
CA ARG A 158 -13.95 -19.05 -25.74
C ARG A 158 -14.66 -18.14 -26.73
N GLU A 159 -15.01 -18.65 -27.91
CA GLU A 159 -15.67 -17.90 -28.98
C GLU A 159 -17.08 -17.41 -28.59
N ARG A 160 -17.89 -18.28 -27.98
CA ARG A 160 -19.23 -17.93 -27.49
C ARG A 160 -19.17 -16.90 -26.35
N VAL A 161 -18.22 -17.07 -25.44
CA VAL A 161 -17.98 -16.12 -24.34
C VAL A 161 -17.55 -14.76 -24.88
N MET A 162 -16.69 -14.73 -25.91
CA MET A 162 -16.27 -13.51 -26.58
C MET A 162 -17.45 -12.80 -27.26
N ASP A 163 -18.24 -13.51 -28.07
CA ASP A 163 -19.41 -12.96 -28.77
C ASP A 163 -20.46 -12.37 -27.81
N ASP A 164 -20.84 -13.13 -26.77
CA ASP A 164 -21.74 -12.63 -25.73
C ASP A 164 -21.18 -11.40 -25.01
N PHE A 165 -19.89 -11.40 -24.67
CA PHE A 165 -19.27 -10.28 -23.97
C PHE A 165 -19.13 -9.03 -24.84
N LEU A 166 -18.92 -9.18 -26.15
CA LEU A 166 -18.92 -8.08 -27.11
C LEU A 166 -20.33 -7.49 -27.25
N LYS A 167 -21.36 -8.32 -27.43
CA LYS A 167 -22.77 -7.86 -27.44
C LYS A 167 -23.17 -7.16 -26.14
N ARG A 168 -22.69 -7.67 -25.00
CA ARG A 168 -22.82 -7.02 -23.69
C ARG A 168 -22.15 -5.65 -23.65
N ILE A 169 -20.98 -5.44 -24.28
CA ILE A 169 -20.36 -4.11 -24.38
C ILE A 169 -21.25 -3.16 -25.19
N GLU A 170 -21.80 -3.61 -26.32
CA GLU A 170 -22.70 -2.80 -27.15
C GLU A 170 -23.96 -2.36 -26.37
N CYS A 171 -24.56 -3.24 -25.55
CA CYS A 171 -25.67 -2.87 -24.67
C CYS A 171 -25.36 -1.66 -23.75
N TYR A 172 -24.13 -1.55 -23.26
CA TYR A 172 -23.71 -0.43 -22.41
C TYR A 172 -23.38 0.83 -23.23
N LYS A 173 -22.86 0.71 -24.45
CA LYS A 173 -22.53 1.86 -25.30
C LYS A 173 -23.74 2.75 -25.59
N VAL A 174 -24.93 2.15 -25.80
CA VAL A 174 -26.17 2.88 -26.14
C VAL A 174 -26.50 3.99 -25.14
N THR A 175 -26.18 3.79 -23.85
CA THR A 175 -26.48 4.75 -22.78
C THR A 175 -25.22 5.25 -22.06
N TYR A 176 -24.03 5.08 -22.66
CA TYR A 176 -22.78 5.46 -22.02
C TYR A 176 -22.48 6.95 -22.23
N GLN A 177 -22.46 7.69 -21.14
CA GLN A 177 -22.02 9.09 -21.07
C GLN A 177 -20.68 9.11 -20.32
N PRO A 178 -19.54 9.35 -21.00
CA PRO A 178 -18.26 9.60 -20.34
C PRO A 178 -18.30 10.91 -19.55
N LEU A 179 -17.46 11.05 -18.50
CA LEU A 179 -17.39 12.31 -17.75
C LEU A 179 -17.00 13.49 -18.66
N ASP A 180 -17.61 14.66 -18.47
CA ASP A 180 -17.34 15.89 -19.22
C ASP A 180 -16.68 16.97 -18.31
N PRO A 181 -15.34 17.10 -18.33
CA PRO A 181 -14.63 18.10 -17.53
C PRO A 181 -14.93 19.55 -17.92
N ASP A 182 -15.42 19.78 -19.14
CA ASP A 182 -15.55 21.13 -19.70
C ASP A 182 -16.94 21.73 -19.40
N ASN A 183 -17.98 20.90 -19.31
CA ASN A 183 -19.35 21.36 -18.98
C ASN A 183 -19.96 20.65 -17.76
N TYR A 184 -20.47 19.42 -17.92
CA TYR A 184 -21.38 18.81 -16.93
C TYR A 184 -20.69 18.40 -15.63
N ASP A 185 -19.50 17.81 -15.71
CA ASP A 185 -18.74 17.26 -14.58
C ASP A 185 -17.58 18.18 -14.14
N LYS A 186 -17.50 19.41 -14.64
CA LYS A 186 -16.41 20.38 -14.38
C LYS A 186 -16.10 20.62 -12.89
N ASP A 187 -17.11 20.45 -12.03
CA ASP A 187 -17.03 20.66 -10.59
C ASP A 187 -16.68 19.37 -9.81
N LEU A 188 -16.67 18.20 -10.47
CA LEU A 188 -16.36 16.90 -9.85
C LEU A 188 -14.86 16.62 -9.78
N SER A 189 -14.45 15.91 -8.74
CA SER A 189 -13.08 15.44 -8.53
C SER A 189 -12.89 14.04 -9.11
N PHE A 190 -12.08 13.91 -10.16
CA PHE A 190 -11.90 12.62 -10.85
C PHE A 190 -10.57 12.49 -11.60
N ILE A 191 -10.26 11.25 -11.97
CA ILE A 191 -9.20 10.90 -12.93
C ILE A 191 -9.79 9.98 -14.01
N LYS A 192 -9.53 10.34 -15.28
CA LYS A 192 -9.76 9.48 -16.44
C LYS A 192 -8.47 8.76 -16.80
N VAL A 193 -8.46 7.44 -16.71
CA VAL A 193 -7.35 6.60 -17.20
C VAL A 193 -7.66 6.19 -18.64
N MET A 194 -6.93 6.74 -19.61
CA MET A 194 -7.17 6.53 -21.05
C MET A 194 -6.14 5.58 -21.66
N ASN A 195 -6.62 4.58 -22.41
CA ASN A 195 -5.81 3.59 -23.13
C ASN A 195 -4.72 2.97 -22.26
N VAL A 196 -5.12 2.33 -21.16
CA VAL A 196 -4.22 1.59 -20.24
C VAL A 196 -3.09 2.46 -19.66
N GLY A 197 -3.40 3.73 -19.36
CA GLY A 197 -2.44 4.66 -18.77
C GLY A 197 -1.54 5.39 -19.78
N ARG A 198 -1.77 5.25 -21.09
CA ARG A 198 -1.06 6.07 -22.10
C ARG A 198 -1.35 7.58 -21.94
N ARG A 199 -2.54 7.95 -21.44
CA ARG A 199 -2.92 9.35 -21.12
C ARG A 199 -3.80 9.40 -19.88
N PHE A 200 -3.72 10.52 -19.17
CA PHE A 200 -4.54 10.81 -18.00
C PHE A 200 -5.18 12.20 -18.14
N LEU A 201 -6.40 12.35 -17.63
CA LEU A 201 -7.02 13.66 -17.38
C LEU A 201 -7.44 13.67 -15.92
N VAL A 202 -6.99 14.66 -15.15
CA VAL A 202 -7.26 14.79 -13.72
C VAL A 202 -8.00 16.11 -13.50
N ASN A 203 -9.15 16.07 -12.85
CA ASN A 203 -9.92 17.25 -12.49
C ASN A 203 -10.02 17.38 -10.96
N ARG A 204 -9.78 18.60 -10.46
CA ARG A 204 -10.00 19.04 -9.07
C ARG A 204 -9.60 18.05 -7.96
N VAL A 205 -8.33 17.70 -7.85
CA VAL A 205 -7.80 16.97 -6.67
C VAL A 205 -8.00 17.82 -5.41
N GLN A 206 -8.70 17.29 -4.40
CA GLN A 206 -9.10 18.07 -3.21
C GLN A 206 -8.16 17.90 -2.02
N ASP A 207 -7.51 16.75 -1.89
CA ASP A 207 -6.80 16.36 -0.67
C ASP A 207 -5.55 15.48 -0.93
N TYR A 208 -4.86 15.14 0.15
CA TYR A 208 -3.67 14.29 0.14
C TYR A 208 -3.93 12.88 -0.43
N ILE A 209 -5.06 12.26 -0.09
CA ILE A 209 -5.31 10.86 -0.43
C ILE A 209 -5.74 10.71 -1.89
N GLN A 210 -6.50 11.66 -2.42
CA GLN A 210 -6.78 11.81 -3.85
C GLN A 210 -5.49 12.03 -4.65
N SER A 211 -4.57 12.87 -4.16
CA SER A 211 -3.25 13.06 -4.79
C SER A 211 -2.42 11.78 -4.83
N LYS A 212 -2.41 11.00 -3.74
CA LYS A 212 -1.78 9.66 -3.69
C LYS A 212 -2.43 8.65 -4.64
N ILE A 213 -3.77 8.63 -4.71
CA ILE A 213 -4.53 7.77 -5.64
C ILE A 213 -4.16 8.11 -7.10
N VAL A 214 -4.16 9.40 -7.47
CA VAL A 214 -3.75 9.87 -8.81
C VAL A 214 -2.32 9.44 -9.12
N TYR A 215 -1.38 9.70 -8.21
CA TYR A 215 0.02 9.33 -8.38
C TYR A 215 0.22 7.82 -8.56
N TYR A 216 -0.45 6.98 -7.76
CA TYR A 216 -0.41 5.52 -7.92
C TYR A 216 -0.97 5.07 -9.28
N LEU A 217 -2.15 5.57 -9.66
CA LEU A 217 -2.79 5.22 -10.94
C LEU A 217 -1.99 5.67 -12.17
N MET A 218 -1.14 6.69 -12.03
CA MET A 218 -0.22 7.13 -13.09
C MET A 218 1.04 6.26 -13.24
N ASN A 219 1.40 5.45 -12.23
CA ASN A 219 2.60 4.61 -12.27
C ASN A 219 2.31 3.12 -12.52
N ILE A 220 1.08 2.64 -12.29
CA ILE A 220 0.72 1.25 -12.62
C ILE A 220 0.65 1.00 -14.12
N HIS A 221 1.22 -0.10 -14.58
CA HIS A 221 0.95 -0.67 -15.90
C HIS A 221 0.32 -2.07 -15.82
N VAL A 222 -0.13 -2.54 -16.99
CA VAL A 222 -0.81 -3.84 -17.19
C VAL A 222 0.09 -4.82 -17.97
N HIS A 223 1.33 -4.42 -18.32
CA HIS A 223 2.25 -5.33 -18.98
C HIS A 223 2.68 -6.45 -18.04
N SER A 224 2.67 -7.69 -18.54
CA SER A 224 3.21 -8.84 -17.82
C SER A 224 4.73 -8.67 -17.65
N HIS A 225 5.20 -8.79 -16.41
CA HIS A 225 6.61 -8.67 -16.03
C HIS A 225 6.88 -9.60 -14.84
N SER A 226 8.14 -9.95 -14.61
CA SER A 226 8.55 -10.76 -13.45
C SER A 226 9.41 -9.94 -12.49
N ILE A 227 9.01 -9.89 -11.22
CA ILE A 227 9.79 -9.28 -10.14
C ILE A 227 10.45 -10.41 -9.36
N TYR A 228 11.78 -10.39 -9.28
CA TYR A 228 12.58 -11.34 -8.52
C TYR A 228 12.97 -10.70 -7.20
N LEU A 229 12.63 -11.32 -6.08
CA LEU A 229 13.03 -10.87 -4.74
C LEU A 229 13.95 -11.92 -4.12
N CYS A 230 15.12 -11.50 -3.65
CA CYS A 230 15.94 -12.33 -2.77
C CYS A 230 16.56 -11.47 -1.66
N ARG A 231 17.13 -12.15 -0.68
CA ARG A 231 18.04 -11.50 0.27
C ARG A 231 19.46 -11.46 -0.30
N HIS A 232 20.31 -10.64 0.30
CA HIS A 232 21.76 -10.85 0.24
C HIS A 232 22.12 -12.31 0.59
N GLY A 233 23.30 -12.76 0.13
CA GLY A 233 23.90 -14.00 0.64
C GLY A 233 24.12 -13.94 2.16
N GLU A 234 24.24 -15.09 2.82
CA GLU A 234 24.53 -15.19 4.25
C GLU A 234 25.69 -14.26 4.65
N SER A 235 25.47 -13.38 5.64
CA SER A 235 26.52 -12.49 6.18
C SER A 235 27.12 -13.03 7.48
N ASN A 236 28.28 -12.50 7.88
CA ASN A 236 28.92 -12.89 9.14
C ASN A 236 27.99 -12.65 10.36
N HIS A 237 27.24 -11.54 10.40
CA HIS A 237 26.22 -11.32 11.44
C HIS A 237 25.10 -12.37 11.42
N ASN A 238 24.75 -12.96 10.27
CA ASN A 238 23.78 -14.05 10.25
C ASN A 238 24.34 -15.29 10.94
N VAL A 239 25.59 -15.67 10.65
CA VAL A 239 26.28 -16.79 11.30
C VAL A 239 26.39 -16.59 12.82
N GLU A 240 26.65 -15.36 13.26
CA GLU A 240 26.71 -14.97 14.68
C GLU A 240 25.33 -14.75 15.34
N GLY A 241 24.22 -14.83 14.61
CA GLY A 241 22.88 -14.57 15.14
C GLY A 241 22.59 -13.11 15.50
N ARG A 242 23.39 -12.16 15.02
CA ARG A 242 23.23 -10.71 15.24
C ARG A 242 22.24 -10.09 14.25
N ILE A 243 21.53 -9.06 14.70
CA ILE A 243 20.69 -8.22 13.84
C ILE A 243 21.42 -6.94 13.41
N GLY A 244 21.00 -6.34 12.30
CA GLY A 244 21.55 -5.05 11.86
C GLY A 244 23.03 -5.09 11.44
N GLY A 245 23.68 -3.94 11.56
CA GLY A 245 25.06 -3.68 11.18
C GLY A 245 25.31 -3.74 9.67
N ASP A 246 26.59 -3.63 9.28
CA ASP A 246 27.04 -3.64 7.88
C ASP A 246 28.11 -4.72 7.62
N SER A 247 27.88 -5.92 8.14
CA SER A 247 28.77 -7.07 7.93
C SER A 247 28.81 -7.56 6.47
N GLU A 248 29.97 -8.08 6.09
CA GLU A 248 30.23 -8.71 4.80
C GLU A 248 29.60 -10.10 4.65
N LEU A 249 29.58 -10.61 3.42
CA LEU A 249 29.20 -11.99 3.11
C LEU A 249 30.13 -13.02 3.78
N SER A 250 29.53 -14.08 4.33
CA SER A 250 30.21 -15.32 4.72
C SER A 250 30.73 -16.07 3.47
N PRO A 251 31.59 -17.08 3.62
CA PRO A 251 31.98 -17.95 2.51
C PRO A 251 30.78 -18.58 1.77
N ARG A 252 29.71 -18.94 2.49
CA ARG A 252 28.46 -19.45 1.87
C ARG A 252 27.65 -18.34 1.21
N GLY A 253 27.67 -17.12 1.77
CA GLY A 253 27.07 -15.95 1.12
C GLY A 253 27.67 -15.66 -0.25
N LYS A 254 28.99 -15.83 -0.41
CA LYS A 254 29.69 -15.71 -1.71
C LYS A 254 29.33 -16.85 -2.67
N GLN A 255 29.25 -18.09 -2.18
CA GLN A 255 28.75 -19.23 -2.97
C GLN A 255 27.34 -18.99 -3.51
N PHE A 256 26.43 -18.42 -2.70
CA PHE A 256 25.11 -18.02 -3.17
C PHE A 256 25.15 -16.92 -4.23
N ALA A 257 26.05 -15.95 -4.12
CA ALA A 257 26.19 -14.89 -5.12
C ALA A 257 26.61 -15.45 -6.49
N HIS A 258 27.55 -16.41 -6.53
CA HIS A 258 27.87 -17.17 -7.74
C HIS A 258 26.64 -17.93 -8.28
N ALA A 259 25.95 -18.71 -7.43
CA ALA A 259 24.76 -19.47 -7.83
C ALA A 259 23.60 -18.58 -8.32
N LEU A 260 23.50 -17.34 -7.83
CA LEU A 260 22.52 -16.35 -8.28
C LEU A 260 22.85 -15.81 -9.68
N ARG A 261 24.13 -15.62 -10.03
CA ARG A 261 24.55 -15.32 -11.41
C ARG A 261 24.15 -16.47 -12.34
N ASP A 262 24.54 -17.69 -11.98
CA ASP A 262 24.28 -18.88 -12.80
C ASP A 262 22.76 -19.09 -13.01
N PHE A 263 21.94 -18.81 -11.99
CA PHE A 263 20.47 -18.80 -12.09
C PHE A 263 19.94 -17.75 -13.09
N ILE A 264 20.48 -16.53 -13.10
CA ILE A 264 20.09 -15.45 -14.03
C ILE A 264 20.42 -15.83 -15.48
N GLU A 265 21.59 -16.43 -15.70
CA GLU A 265 22.04 -16.91 -17.01
C GLU A 265 21.17 -18.08 -17.52
N GLU A 266 20.93 -19.10 -16.68
CA GLU A 266 20.07 -20.25 -17.01
C GLU A 266 18.65 -19.83 -17.40
N HIS A 267 18.06 -18.91 -16.61
CA HIS A 267 16.70 -18.41 -16.84
C HIS A 267 16.62 -17.33 -17.94
N LYS A 268 17.76 -16.94 -18.53
CA LYS A 268 17.88 -15.98 -19.65
C LYS A 268 17.12 -14.68 -19.37
N LEU A 269 17.35 -14.09 -18.21
CA LEU A 269 16.65 -12.88 -17.76
C LEU A 269 17.17 -11.63 -18.49
N SER A 270 16.77 -11.45 -19.74
CA SER A 270 17.08 -10.26 -20.53
C SER A 270 16.43 -8.99 -19.95
N ASP A 271 17.12 -7.86 -20.11
CA ASP A 271 16.73 -6.53 -19.62
C ASP A 271 16.41 -6.47 -18.12
N LEU A 272 17.03 -7.35 -17.33
CA LEU A 272 16.88 -7.41 -15.88
C LEU A 272 17.59 -6.22 -15.21
N LYS A 273 16.82 -5.36 -14.55
CA LYS A 273 17.38 -4.34 -13.65
C LYS A 273 17.69 -4.96 -12.29
N VAL A 274 18.88 -4.70 -11.75
CA VAL A 274 19.28 -5.17 -10.42
C VAL A 274 19.30 -4.00 -9.43
N TRP A 275 18.60 -4.13 -8.31
CA TRP A 275 18.59 -3.15 -7.22
C TRP A 275 19.12 -3.75 -5.94
N THR A 276 19.97 -2.99 -5.23
CA THR A 276 20.51 -3.35 -3.93
C THR A 276 20.15 -2.30 -2.89
N SER A 277 20.41 -2.61 -1.62
CA SER A 277 20.56 -1.55 -0.62
C SER A 277 21.98 -0.95 -0.68
N GLN A 278 22.26 0.02 0.20
CA GLN A 278 23.60 0.57 0.41
C GLN A 278 24.45 -0.23 1.42
N LEU A 279 24.01 -1.43 1.83
CA LEU A 279 24.73 -2.26 2.81
C LEU A 279 25.56 -3.32 2.09
N ARG A 280 26.81 -3.51 2.55
CA ARG A 280 27.89 -4.27 1.89
C ARG A 280 27.44 -5.65 1.43
N ARG A 281 26.76 -6.42 2.28
CA ARG A 281 26.22 -7.74 1.94
C ARG A 281 25.32 -7.76 0.69
N THR A 282 24.48 -6.74 0.46
CA THR A 282 23.66 -6.66 -0.77
C THR A 282 24.47 -6.27 -1.99
N ILE A 283 25.43 -5.35 -1.81
CA ILE A 283 26.34 -4.87 -2.86
C ILE A 283 27.24 -6.02 -3.33
N GLN A 284 27.92 -6.72 -2.41
CA GLN A 284 28.75 -7.89 -2.69
C GLN A 284 27.99 -9.05 -3.35
N THR A 285 26.69 -9.19 -3.09
CA THR A 285 25.85 -10.19 -3.77
C THR A 285 25.58 -9.78 -5.23
N ALA A 286 25.48 -8.47 -5.52
CA ALA A 286 25.25 -7.94 -6.87
C ALA A 286 26.53 -7.82 -7.71
N GLU A 287 27.67 -7.49 -7.08
CA GLU A 287 28.97 -7.38 -7.75
C GLU A 287 29.36 -8.68 -8.47
N GLU A 288 29.07 -9.84 -7.86
CA GLU A 288 29.33 -11.16 -8.44
C GLU A 288 28.48 -11.48 -9.68
N LEU A 289 27.37 -10.77 -9.89
CA LEU A 289 26.49 -10.98 -11.04
C LEU A 289 27.07 -10.41 -12.35
N GLY A 290 28.10 -9.56 -12.27
CA GLY A 290 28.74 -8.96 -13.44
C GLY A 290 27.87 -7.98 -14.25
N VAL A 291 26.70 -7.60 -13.73
CA VAL A 291 25.73 -6.68 -14.39
C VAL A 291 25.61 -5.34 -13.65
N PRO A 292 25.22 -4.25 -14.33
CA PRO A 292 24.94 -2.98 -13.66
C PRO A 292 23.81 -3.11 -12.63
N TYR A 293 24.00 -2.48 -11.46
CA TYR A 293 23.02 -2.44 -10.38
C TYR A 293 22.88 -1.03 -9.80
N GLU A 294 21.69 -0.71 -9.28
CA GLU A 294 21.40 0.56 -8.62
C GLU A 294 21.32 0.39 -7.10
N GLN A 295 21.96 1.28 -6.34
CA GLN A 295 21.97 1.23 -4.87
C GLN A 295 20.92 2.18 -4.27
N TRP A 296 19.91 1.63 -3.61
CA TRP A 296 18.81 2.40 -3.04
C TRP A 296 18.92 2.44 -1.51
N LYS A 297 19.19 3.61 -0.91
CA LYS A 297 19.25 3.77 0.56
C LYS A 297 17.97 3.29 1.25
N ILE A 298 16.82 3.52 0.62
CA ILE A 298 15.51 3.11 1.14
C ILE A 298 15.27 1.59 1.11
N LEU A 299 16.15 0.80 0.49
CA LEU A 299 16.17 -0.67 0.58
C LEU A 299 17.02 -1.19 1.76
N ASN A 300 17.64 -0.35 2.59
CA ASN A 300 18.41 -0.82 3.75
C ASN A 300 17.51 -1.59 4.73
N GLU A 301 18.08 -2.52 5.51
CA GLU A 301 17.31 -3.28 6.51
C GLU A 301 16.61 -2.36 7.53
N ILE A 302 15.63 -2.89 8.25
CA ILE A 302 15.03 -2.18 9.39
C ILE A 302 16.10 -1.76 10.41
N ASP A 303 16.11 -0.49 10.78
CA ASP A 303 17.02 0.06 11.79
C ASP A 303 16.61 -0.43 13.19
N ALA A 304 17.48 -1.17 13.88
CA ALA A 304 17.24 -1.65 15.25
C ALA A 304 17.69 -0.65 16.34
N GLY A 305 18.18 0.53 15.98
CA GLY A 305 18.58 1.59 16.89
C GLY A 305 19.60 1.11 17.93
N VAL A 306 19.28 1.25 19.22
CA VAL A 306 20.13 0.76 20.32
C VAL A 306 20.32 -0.76 20.36
N CYS A 307 19.61 -1.52 19.53
CA CYS A 307 19.71 -2.98 19.42
C CYS A 307 20.47 -3.46 18.17
N GLU A 308 21.07 -2.55 17.39
CA GLU A 308 21.98 -2.91 16.29
C GLU A 308 23.15 -3.78 16.79
N GLU A 309 23.58 -4.73 15.96
CA GLU A 309 24.68 -5.67 16.20
C GLU A 309 24.53 -6.62 17.42
N MET A 310 23.37 -6.62 18.08
CA MET A 310 23.05 -7.55 19.17
C MET A 310 22.45 -8.88 18.67
N THR A 311 22.64 -9.98 19.40
CA THR A 311 21.81 -11.18 19.23
C THR A 311 20.45 -11.02 19.91
N TYR A 312 19.45 -11.82 19.52
CA TYR A 312 18.15 -11.79 20.21
C TYR A 312 18.24 -12.18 21.70
N GLU A 313 19.19 -13.04 22.11
CA GLU A 313 19.37 -13.34 23.54
C GLU A 313 20.01 -12.16 24.30
N MET A 314 20.89 -11.40 23.65
CA MET A 314 21.43 -10.17 24.24
C MET A 314 20.31 -9.14 24.43
N ILE A 315 19.47 -8.90 23.41
CA ILE A 315 18.32 -7.98 23.52
C ILE A 315 17.37 -8.44 24.64
N GLN A 316 17.06 -9.73 24.74
CA GLN A 316 16.19 -10.25 25.80
C GLN A 316 16.76 -10.06 27.21
N LYS A 317 18.09 -10.13 27.38
CA LYS A 317 18.78 -9.93 28.67
C LYS A 317 18.94 -8.45 29.03
N THR A 318 19.30 -7.61 28.06
CA THR A 318 19.59 -6.18 28.27
C THR A 318 18.33 -5.32 28.28
N PHE A 319 17.34 -5.66 27.44
CA PHE A 319 16.10 -4.92 27.24
C PHE A 319 14.86 -5.84 27.29
N PRO A 320 14.60 -6.54 28.42
CA PRO A 320 13.53 -7.54 28.51
C PRO A 320 12.13 -6.97 28.24
N GLU A 321 11.85 -5.73 28.66
CA GLU A 321 10.57 -5.05 28.39
C GLU A 321 10.37 -4.77 26.90
N GLU A 322 11.41 -4.23 26.23
CA GLU A 322 11.37 -3.91 24.80
C GLU A 322 11.24 -5.19 23.95
N PHE A 323 11.92 -6.28 24.35
CA PHE A 323 11.77 -7.60 23.72
C PHE A 323 10.33 -8.12 23.83
N ALA A 324 9.71 -8.01 25.01
CA ALA A 324 8.33 -8.43 25.23
C ALA A 324 7.33 -7.56 24.46
N LEU A 325 7.49 -6.23 24.45
CA LEU A 325 6.66 -5.30 23.68
C LEU A 325 6.72 -5.58 22.17
N ARG A 326 7.91 -5.90 21.65
CA ARG A 326 8.09 -6.28 20.24
C ARG A 326 7.42 -7.59 19.88
N ASP A 327 7.36 -8.54 20.81
CA ASP A 327 6.66 -9.82 20.60
C ASP A 327 5.13 -9.65 20.65
N GLN A 328 4.63 -8.69 21.41
CA GLN A 328 3.20 -8.37 21.50
C GLN A 328 2.67 -7.67 20.24
N ASP A 329 3.37 -6.66 19.73
CA ASP A 329 2.93 -5.83 18.60
C ASP A 329 4.08 -5.54 17.62
N LYS A 330 4.60 -6.61 17.01
CA LYS A 330 5.80 -6.58 16.14
C LYS A 330 5.70 -5.65 14.94
N TYR A 331 4.49 -5.27 14.50
CA TYR A 331 4.30 -4.36 13.37
C TYR A 331 4.49 -2.89 13.77
N HIS A 332 3.83 -2.45 14.85
CA HIS A 332 3.90 -1.07 15.32
C HIS A 332 5.03 -0.82 16.34
N TYR A 333 5.63 -1.86 16.89
CA TYR A 333 6.81 -1.72 17.76
C TYR A 333 7.94 -1.05 16.97
N ARG A 334 8.41 0.08 17.51
CA ARG A 334 9.58 0.83 17.01
C ARG A 334 10.73 0.62 17.97
N TYR A 335 11.89 0.22 17.45
CA TYR A 335 13.10 0.13 18.26
C TYR A 335 13.50 1.50 18.85
N PRO A 336 14.01 1.58 20.09
CA PRO A 336 14.51 2.84 20.64
C PRO A 336 15.65 3.39 19.76
N GLY A 337 15.42 4.55 19.16
CA GLY A 337 16.35 5.17 18.21
C GLY A 337 16.34 4.59 16.78
N GLY A 338 15.46 3.63 16.49
CA GLY A 338 15.33 2.96 15.18
C GLY A 338 13.91 2.97 14.62
N GLU A 339 13.57 1.94 13.85
CA GLU A 339 12.34 1.83 13.05
C GLU A 339 11.34 0.78 13.57
N SER A 340 10.10 0.89 13.09
CA SER A 340 9.08 -0.16 13.10
C SER A 340 8.84 -0.71 11.70
N TYR A 341 8.10 -1.81 11.57
CA TYR A 341 7.64 -2.25 10.24
C TYR A 341 6.70 -1.23 9.58
N GLN A 342 5.94 -0.46 10.37
CA GLN A 342 5.10 0.64 9.88
C GLN A 342 5.93 1.79 9.28
N ASP A 343 7.10 2.09 9.84
CA ASP A 343 8.05 3.07 9.28
C ASP A 343 8.70 2.53 8.01
N LEU A 344 9.09 1.26 8.02
CA LEU A 344 9.69 0.58 6.88
C LEU A 344 8.73 0.53 5.67
N VAL A 345 7.43 0.30 5.88
CA VAL A 345 6.40 0.39 4.84
C VAL A 345 6.35 1.79 4.22
N GLN A 346 6.38 2.85 5.03
CA GLN A 346 6.39 4.24 4.52
C GLN A 346 7.69 4.53 3.74
N ARG A 347 8.84 4.06 4.24
CA ARG A 347 10.15 4.19 3.57
C ARG A 347 10.20 3.44 2.22
N LEU A 348 9.53 2.30 2.11
CA LEU A 348 9.52 1.48 0.90
C LEU A 348 8.45 1.89 -0.12
N GLU A 349 7.58 2.85 0.18
CA GLU A 349 6.54 3.31 -0.76
C GLU A 349 7.11 3.68 -2.15
N PRO A 350 8.20 4.46 -2.28
CA PRO A 350 8.78 4.77 -3.60
C PRO A 350 9.31 3.55 -4.34
N VAL A 351 9.80 2.52 -3.63
CA VAL A 351 10.23 1.25 -4.24
C VAL A 351 9.04 0.53 -4.86
N ILE A 352 7.89 0.48 -4.16
CA ILE A 352 6.67 -0.13 -4.69
C ILE A 352 6.19 0.60 -5.95
N MET A 353 6.27 1.94 -5.99
CA MET A 353 5.89 2.70 -7.19
C MET A 353 6.80 2.38 -8.38
N GLU A 354 8.11 2.27 -8.14
CA GLU A 354 9.06 1.93 -9.20
C GLU A 354 8.90 0.47 -9.67
N LEU A 355 8.64 -0.47 -8.77
CA LEU A 355 8.33 -1.87 -9.13
C LEU A 355 7.05 -2.00 -9.96
N GLU A 356 6.01 -1.20 -9.66
CA GLU A 356 4.77 -1.15 -10.45
C GLU A 356 4.95 -0.45 -11.82
N ARG A 357 6.06 0.27 -12.02
CA ARG A 357 6.42 1.01 -13.24
C ARG A 357 7.39 0.26 -14.15
N GLN A 358 8.24 -0.60 -13.59
CA GLN A 358 9.33 -1.28 -14.32
C GLN A 358 8.92 -2.63 -14.93
N GLY A 359 9.77 -3.15 -15.80
CA GLY A 359 9.68 -4.49 -16.38
C GLY A 359 10.28 -5.55 -15.44
N ASN A 360 11.25 -6.32 -15.95
CA ASN A 360 11.92 -7.33 -15.13
C ASN A 360 12.90 -6.67 -14.15
N VAL A 361 12.72 -6.91 -12.85
CA VAL A 361 13.56 -6.35 -11.79
C VAL A 361 13.96 -7.44 -10.79
N LEU A 362 15.23 -7.50 -10.42
CA LEU A 362 15.77 -8.27 -9.29
C LEU A 362 16.09 -7.32 -8.14
N VAL A 363 15.47 -7.53 -6.98
CA VAL A 363 15.74 -6.76 -5.76
C VAL A 363 16.47 -7.64 -4.75
N ILE A 364 17.73 -7.30 -4.49
CA ILE A 364 18.61 -7.95 -3.52
C ILE A 364 18.58 -7.13 -2.23
N CYS A 365 17.82 -7.60 -1.24
CA CYS A 365 17.51 -6.82 -0.03
C CYS A 365 17.69 -7.64 1.25
N HIS A 366 16.89 -7.35 2.28
CA HIS A 366 17.07 -7.86 3.65
C HIS A 366 15.78 -8.48 4.19
N GLN A 367 15.81 -9.06 5.39
CA GLN A 367 14.71 -9.87 5.88
C GLN A 367 13.45 -9.06 6.19
N ALA A 368 13.55 -7.89 6.83
CA ALA A 368 12.35 -7.07 7.09
C ALA A 368 11.87 -6.35 5.82
N VAL A 369 12.81 -5.87 5.00
CA VAL A 369 12.51 -5.24 3.69
C VAL A 369 11.74 -6.18 2.78
N MET A 370 12.24 -7.40 2.58
CA MET A 370 11.62 -8.39 1.70
C MET A 370 10.21 -8.79 2.18
N ARG A 371 9.98 -8.84 3.50
CA ARG A 371 8.64 -9.05 4.08
C ARG A 371 7.67 -7.95 3.68
N CYS A 372 8.07 -6.68 3.80
CA CYS A 372 7.22 -5.54 3.41
C CYS A 372 6.87 -5.57 1.91
N LEU A 373 7.86 -5.84 1.04
CA LEU A 373 7.65 -5.95 -0.41
C LEU A 373 6.71 -7.13 -0.75
N LEU A 374 6.95 -8.32 -0.19
CA LEU A 374 6.10 -9.48 -0.42
C LEU A 374 4.67 -9.29 0.12
N ALA A 375 4.51 -8.62 1.26
CA ALA A 375 3.19 -8.32 1.82
C ALA A 375 2.36 -7.42 0.91
N TYR A 376 2.99 -6.46 0.23
CA TYR A 376 2.34 -5.67 -0.82
C TYR A 376 1.88 -6.58 -1.97
N PHE A 377 2.77 -7.38 -2.57
CA PHE A 377 2.39 -8.18 -3.74
C PHE A 377 1.37 -9.29 -3.44
N LEU A 378 1.40 -9.84 -2.21
CA LEU A 378 0.57 -10.97 -1.78
C LEU A 378 -0.63 -10.58 -0.91
N ASP A 379 -0.94 -9.28 -0.81
CA ASP A 379 -2.10 -8.74 -0.10
C ASP A 379 -2.17 -9.26 1.35
N LYS A 380 -1.05 -9.14 2.09
CA LYS A 380 -0.92 -9.62 3.47
C LYS A 380 -1.17 -8.52 4.48
N SER A 381 -1.82 -8.90 5.57
CA SER A 381 -2.16 -7.99 6.67
C SER A 381 -0.91 -7.45 7.37
N ALA A 382 -1.05 -6.30 8.03
CA ALA A 382 -0.03 -5.76 8.93
C ALA A 382 0.35 -6.75 10.06
N GLU A 383 -0.56 -7.62 10.48
CA GLU A 383 -0.30 -8.64 11.50
C GLU A 383 0.59 -9.78 10.98
N ASP A 384 0.41 -10.20 9.72
CA ASP A 384 1.13 -11.31 9.10
C ASP A 384 2.51 -10.89 8.57
N LEU A 385 2.60 -9.66 8.05
CA LEU A 385 3.78 -9.10 7.37
C LEU A 385 5.09 -9.33 8.17
N PRO A 386 5.20 -9.01 9.47
CA PRO A 386 6.44 -9.24 10.25
C PRO A 386 6.83 -10.71 10.45
N TYR A 387 5.98 -11.65 10.05
CA TYR A 387 6.14 -13.10 10.23
C TYR A 387 6.17 -13.87 8.89
N MET A 388 6.18 -13.19 7.75
CA MET A 388 6.37 -13.87 6.46
C MET A 388 7.76 -14.54 6.38
N LYS A 389 7.82 -15.69 5.70
CA LYS A 389 9.03 -16.50 5.54
C LYS A 389 9.82 -16.02 4.32
N CYS A 390 11.00 -15.46 4.59
CA CYS A 390 11.96 -14.96 3.61
C CYS A 390 13.32 -15.61 3.89
N PRO A 391 13.50 -16.90 3.56
CA PRO A 391 14.74 -17.63 3.83
C PRO A 391 15.93 -17.01 3.09
N LEU A 392 17.15 -17.27 3.59
CA LEU A 392 18.37 -17.01 2.83
C LEU A 392 18.45 -17.92 1.61
N HIS A 393 19.29 -17.53 0.64
CA HIS A 393 19.66 -18.32 -0.53
C HIS A 393 18.51 -18.84 -1.40
N THR A 394 17.37 -18.13 -1.36
CA THR A 394 16.16 -18.46 -2.10
C THR A 394 15.68 -17.25 -2.88
N VAL A 395 15.45 -17.42 -4.19
CA VAL A 395 14.85 -16.41 -5.07
C VAL A 395 13.34 -16.63 -5.12
N LEU A 396 12.56 -15.57 -4.93
CA LEU A 396 11.12 -15.57 -5.12
C LEU A 396 10.80 -14.83 -6.41
N LYS A 397 10.34 -15.56 -7.44
CA LYS A 397 9.78 -14.96 -8.65
C LYS A 397 8.31 -14.64 -8.41
N LEU A 398 7.98 -13.36 -8.56
CA LEU A 398 6.65 -12.81 -8.49
C LEU A 398 6.15 -12.52 -9.90
N THR A 399 5.02 -13.10 -10.28
CA THR A 399 4.33 -12.78 -11.55
C THR A 399 2.96 -12.18 -11.21
N PRO A 400 2.78 -10.86 -11.33
CA PRO A 400 1.48 -10.22 -11.13
C PRO A 400 0.44 -10.78 -12.11
N VAL A 401 -0.76 -11.07 -11.61
CA VAL A 401 -1.90 -11.58 -12.39
C VAL A 401 -3.15 -10.77 -12.07
N ALA A 402 -4.19 -10.85 -12.91
CA ALA A 402 -5.39 -10.00 -12.82
C ALA A 402 -6.06 -9.87 -11.43
N TYR A 403 -5.85 -10.84 -10.53
CA TYR A 403 -6.44 -10.89 -9.20
C TYR A 403 -5.46 -11.10 -8.03
N GLY A 404 -4.14 -11.01 -8.26
CA GLY A 404 -3.13 -11.26 -7.23
C GLY A 404 -1.71 -11.35 -7.79
N CYS A 405 -0.90 -12.23 -7.22
CA CYS A 405 0.47 -12.50 -7.68
C CYS A 405 0.78 -13.99 -7.53
N LYS A 406 1.32 -14.63 -8.59
CA LYS A 406 1.88 -15.98 -8.52
C LYS A 406 3.28 -15.88 -7.92
N VAL A 407 3.61 -16.79 -7.00
CA VAL A 407 4.95 -16.90 -6.39
C VAL A 407 5.56 -18.24 -6.76
N GLU A 408 6.80 -18.21 -7.22
CA GLU A 408 7.63 -19.40 -7.46
C GLU A 408 8.91 -19.25 -6.66
N MET A 409 9.31 -20.31 -5.94
CA MET A 409 10.46 -20.29 -5.02
C MET A 409 11.58 -21.17 -5.55
N PHE A 410 12.76 -20.59 -5.71
CA PHE A 410 13.96 -21.27 -6.23
C PHE A 410 15.04 -21.22 -5.15
N TYR A 411 15.29 -22.36 -4.49
CA TYR A 411 16.41 -22.51 -3.56
C TYR A 411 17.67 -22.85 -4.36
N LEU A 412 18.71 -22.03 -4.25
CA LEU A 412 19.89 -22.13 -5.13
C LEU A 412 20.96 -23.12 -4.63
N ASN A 413 20.55 -24.14 -3.88
CA ASN A 413 21.39 -25.24 -3.40
C ASN A 413 22.66 -24.84 -2.61
N VAL A 414 22.63 -23.71 -1.91
CA VAL A 414 23.68 -23.27 -0.98
C VAL A 414 23.09 -23.14 0.42
N GLU A 415 23.64 -23.88 1.38
CA GLU A 415 23.15 -23.85 2.76
C GLU A 415 23.29 -22.45 3.41
N ALA A 416 22.40 -22.17 4.36
CA ALA A 416 22.46 -20.97 5.19
C ALA A 416 21.84 -21.20 6.57
N VAL A 417 22.22 -20.40 7.55
CA VAL A 417 21.53 -20.34 8.84
C VAL A 417 20.08 -19.87 8.70
N ASN A 418 19.19 -20.37 9.57
CA ASN A 418 17.81 -19.89 9.63
C ASN A 418 17.70 -18.63 10.51
N THR A 419 17.39 -17.49 9.90
CA THR A 419 17.16 -16.22 10.61
C THR A 419 15.67 -15.94 10.92
N HIS A 420 14.79 -16.92 10.68
CA HIS A 420 13.36 -16.80 10.95
C HIS A 420 13.06 -17.10 12.42
N ARG A 421 12.33 -16.20 13.08
CA ARG A 421 11.72 -16.41 14.40
C ARG A 421 10.21 -16.31 14.26
N ASP A 422 9.53 -17.43 14.51
CA ASP A 422 8.07 -17.54 14.45
C ASP A 422 7.37 -16.62 15.49
N ARG A 423 6.05 -16.48 15.36
CA ARG A 423 5.24 -15.76 16.35
C ARG A 423 5.21 -16.54 17.67
N PRO A 424 5.50 -15.92 18.84
CA PRO A 424 5.45 -16.62 20.12
C PRO A 424 4.09 -17.26 20.40
N LEU A 425 4.10 -18.53 20.80
CA LEU A 425 2.90 -19.28 21.16
C LEU A 425 2.56 -19.06 22.63
N GLY A 426 1.82 -17.98 22.94
CA GLY A 426 1.41 -17.69 24.31
C GLY A 426 0.30 -16.64 24.42
N LYS A 427 -0.63 -16.83 25.37
CA LYS A 427 -1.65 -15.82 25.69
C LYS A 427 -0.97 -14.63 26.38
N ILE A 428 -0.82 -13.52 25.66
CA ILE A 428 -0.48 -12.23 26.26
C ILE A 428 -1.62 -11.87 27.24
N PRO A 429 -1.34 -11.61 28.54
CA PRO A 429 -2.36 -11.17 29.47
C PRO A 429 -2.96 -9.85 28.98
N ARG A 430 -4.30 -9.76 28.90
CA ARG A 430 -4.98 -8.52 28.48
C ARG A 430 -4.80 -7.36 29.48
N ASP A 431 -4.27 -7.65 30.67
CA ASP A 431 -4.17 -6.72 31.80
C ASP A 431 -2.79 -6.08 31.99
N SER A 432 -1.79 -6.38 31.14
CA SER A 432 -0.59 -5.52 31.09
C SER A 432 -0.96 -4.22 30.41
N ALA A 433 -1.33 -3.21 31.21
CA ALA A 433 -1.75 -1.90 30.74
C ALA A 433 -0.78 -1.37 29.66
N LEU A 434 -1.31 -1.08 28.47
CA LEU A 434 -0.54 -0.55 27.35
C LEU A 434 0.17 0.74 27.77
N ILE A 435 1.46 0.67 28.11
CA ILE A 435 2.26 1.84 28.48
C ILE A 435 2.48 2.68 27.21
N HIS A 436 1.57 3.63 26.98
CA HIS A 436 1.65 4.58 25.87
C HIS A 436 2.85 5.51 26.09
N ARG A 437 4.02 5.18 25.52
CA ARG A 437 5.12 6.15 25.38
C ARG A 437 4.70 7.21 24.37
N ARG A 438 4.57 8.46 24.82
CA ARG A 438 4.31 9.66 23.98
C ARG A 438 5.44 10.02 23.00
N ASN A 439 6.47 9.20 22.86
CA ASN A 439 7.64 9.48 22.02
C ASN A 439 7.50 9.01 20.57
N SER A 440 6.32 8.49 20.19
CA SER A 440 6.02 8.15 18.80
C SER A 440 5.59 9.38 18.00
N TYR A 441 6.32 9.68 16.93
CA TYR A 441 5.80 10.49 15.81
C TYR A 441 4.66 9.77 15.03
N THR A 442 4.23 8.58 15.47
CA THR A 442 2.99 7.93 15.02
C THR A 442 1.82 8.87 15.32
N PRO A 443 1.10 9.37 14.30
CA PRO A 443 -0.01 10.27 14.53
C PRO A 443 -1.17 9.52 15.21
N LEU A 444 -1.84 10.21 16.15
CA LEU A 444 -3.00 9.67 16.85
C LEU A 444 -4.27 10.19 16.17
N CYS A 445 -5.13 9.27 15.69
CA CYS A 445 -6.38 9.64 15.05
C CYS A 445 -7.44 9.96 16.12
N GLN A 446 -7.85 11.23 16.22
CA GLN A 446 -8.96 11.63 17.11
C GLN A 446 -10.31 11.22 16.51
N SER A 447 -11.09 10.43 17.24
CA SER A 447 -12.38 9.90 16.78
C SER A 447 -13.55 10.88 16.90
N ARG A 448 -13.39 12.13 16.45
CA ARG A 448 -14.48 13.11 16.32
C ARG A 448 -14.24 14.09 15.15
N PRO A 449 -15.14 14.14 14.13
CA PRO A 449 -15.10 15.22 13.15
C PRO A 449 -15.58 16.52 13.82
N GLY A 450 -14.80 17.60 13.75
CA GLY A 450 -15.28 18.94 14.13
C GLY A 450 -14.30 19.97 14.68
N GLN A 451 -13.03 19.66 15.01
CA GLN A 451 -12.13 20.63 15.66
C GLN A 451 -10.72 20.81 15.04
N ALA A 452 -10.38 20.12 13.95
CA ALA A 452 -9.06 20.26 13.31
C ALA A 452 -8.79 21.65 12.69
N SER A 453 -9.83 22.36 12.24
CA SER A 453 -9.70 23.57 11.41
C SER A 453 -9.16 24.82 12.11
N GLN A 454 -8.94 24.82 13.44
CA GLN A 454 -8.40 25.99 14.16
C GLN A 454 -6.91 25.88 14.54
N ALA A 455 -6.30 24.69 14.41
CA ALA A 455 -4.91 24.48 14.85
C ALA A 455 -3.84 25.00 13.84
N LEU A 456 -4.17 25.06 12.54
CA LEU A 456 -3.17 25.42 11.50
C LEU A 456 -2.94 26.93 11.30
N GLN A 457 -3.78 27.82 11.84
CA GLN A 457 -3.67 29.27 11.61
C GLN A 457 -2.74 30.02 12.58
N ARG A 458 -2.07 29.33 13.52
CA ARG A 458 -1.25 29.98 14.58
C ARG A 458 0.25 29.66 14.58
N ARG A 459 0.81 29.21 13.44
CA ARG A 459 2.28 29.07 13.26
C ARG A 459 2.75 29.49 11.87
N GLN A 460 2.82 30.80 11.63
CA GLN A 460 3.78 31.38 10.68
C GLN A 460 4.89 32.07 11.49
N PRO A 461 6.18 31.84 11.21
CA PRO A 461 7.24 32.70 11.71
C PRO A 461 7.19 34.05 10.99
N ALA A 462 7.40 35.15 11.71
CA ALA A 462 7.39 36.48 11.12
C ALA A 462 8.57 36.67 10.15
N LEU A 463 8.28 36.97 8.88
CA LEU A 463 9.30 37.47 7.96
C LEU A 463 9.75 38.88 8.40
N ALA A 464 11.01 39.02 8.76
CA ALA A 464 11.62 40.33 8.99
C ALA A 464 11.72 41.09 7.66
N THR A 465 11.21 42.32 7.64
CA THR A 465 11.20 43.17 6.45
C THR A 465 12.58 43.80 6.20
N ALA A 466 13.34 43.22 5.27
CA ALA A 466 14.54 43.86 4.74
C ALA A 466 14.15 45.11 3.92
N ARG A 467 14.64 46.29 4.31
CA ARG A 467 14.45 47.54 3.57
C ARG A 467 15.36 47.56 2.33
N PRO A 468 14.91 48.11 1.19
CA PRO A 468 15.78 48.31 0.03
C PRO A 468 16.77 49.47 0.28
N HIS A 469 18.04 49.27 -0.06
CA HIS A 469 19.00 50.37 -0.20
C HIS A 469 18.79 51.10 -1.54
N PRO A 470 18.92 52.43 -1.61
CA PRO A 470 18.78 53.18 -2.84
C PRO A 470 20.03 53.01 -3.72
N ILE A 471 19.82 52.81 -5.03
CA ILE A 471 20.88 52.85 -6.04
C ILE A 471 21.17 54.31 -6.37
N SER A 472 22.40 54.76 -6.11
CA SER A 472 22.85 56.10 -6.49
C SER A 472 23.13 56.17 -8.00
N SER A 473 22.43 57.09 -8.68
CA SER A 473 22.70 57.44 -10.06
C SER A 473 23.86 58.44 -10.14
N ASP A 474 25.01 58.04 -10.67
CA ASP A 474 26.01 59.00 -11.18
C ASP A 474 26.83 58.38 -12.31
N ALA A 475 26.61 58.87 -13.55
CA ALA A 475 27.41 58.55 -14.72
C ALA A 475 27.24 59.63 -15.82
N ARG A 476 27.97 60.74 -15.68
CA ARG A 476 28.37 61.61 -16.81
C ARG A 476 29.84 61.98 -16.62
N GLY A 477 30.70 61.69 -17.59
CA GLY A 477 32.13 62.00 -17.46
C GLY A 477 33.03 61.29 -18.47
N THR A 478 33.05 61.82 -19.68
CA THR A 478 34.02 61.53 -20.76
C THR A 478 35.49 61.50 -20.32
N ALA A 479 36.30 60.53 -20.79
CA ALA A 479 37.45 60.74 -21.70
C ALA A 479 38.42 59.52 -21.82
N LYS A 480 39.00 59.35 -23.02
CA LYS A 480 40.22 58.58 -23.35
C LYS A 480 41.50 59.33 -22.83
N PRO A 481 42.75 58.80 -22.89
CA PRO A 481 43.26 57.67 -23.70
C PRO A 481 44.24 56.71 -22.96
N SER A 482 45.01 55.96 -23.80
CA SER A 482 46.07 54.95 -23.53
C SER A 482 45.62 53.66 -22.86
#